data_AF-A0A654ZMP8-F1
#
_entry.id   AF-A0A654ZMP8-F1
#
_cell.length_a   1.000
_cell.length_b   1.000
_cell.length_c   1.000
_cell.angle_alpha   90.00
_cell.angle_beta   90.00
_cell.angle_gamma   90.00
#
_symmetry.space_group_name_H-M   'P 1'
#
loop_
_entity.id
_entity.type
_entity.pdbx_description
1 polymer ?
#
loop_
_entity_poly.entity_id
_entity_poly.type
_entity_poly.pdbx_seq_one_letter_code
_entity_poly.pdbx_strand_id
1 'polypeptide(L)'
;MNLRSGDSQASAAVVVTPDWLGLPDKLAGRRAWGLAVQLYSVRSRQSWGIGDLTDLANLALWSASAHGAGYVLVNPLHAATLPGPAGRSKPIEPSPYLPTSRRFVNPLYLRVEAIPELVDLPKRGRVQRLRTNVQQHADQLDTIDRDSAWAAKRAALKLVHRVPRSAGRELAYAAFRTREGRALDDFATWCALAETYGDDWHRWPKSLRHPDASGVADFVDKHADAVDFHRWLQWQLDEQLASAQSQALRAGMSLGIMADLAVGVHPNGADAWALQDVLAQGVTAGAPPDEFNQLGQDWSQPPWRPDRLAEQEYRPFRALIQAALRHAGAVRIDHIIGLFRLWWIPDGAPPTQGTYVRYDHDAMIGIVALEAHRAGAVVVGEDLGTVEPWVRDYLLLRGLLGTSILWFEQDRDCGPAGTPLPAERWREYCLSSVTTHDLPPTAGYLAGDQVRLRESLGLLTNPVEAELESARADRAAWMAELRRVGLLADGAEPDSEEAVLALYRYLGRTPSRLLAVALTDAVGDRRTQNQPGTTDEYPNWRVPLTGPDGQPMLLEDIFTDRRAATLAEAVRAATTSPMSCW
;
A
#
# COMPACT_ATOMS: atom_id res chain seq x y z
N MET A 1 11.29 16.09 -28.68
CA MET A 1 12.07 16.29 -29.91
C MET A 1 11.11 16.38 -31.08
N ASN A 2 11.25 17.39 -31.93
CA ASN A 2 10.46 17.53 -33.16
C ASN A 2 11.39 17.29 -34.35
N LEU A 3 11.01 16.38 -35.24
CA LEU A 3 11.73 16.07 -36.47
C LEU A 3 10.87 16.50 -37.66
N ARG A 4 11.50 17.14 -38.65
CA ARG A 4 10.86 17.48 -39.91
C ARG A 4 11.71 16.94 -41.07
N SER A 5 11.08 16.21 -41.98
CA SER A 5 11.68 15.73 -43.23
C SER A 5 10.73 16.06 -44.38
N GLY A 6 11.05 17.10 -45.15
CA GLY A 6 10.13 17.68 -46.14
C GLY A 6 8.84 18.20 -45.49
N ASP A 7 7.70 17.65 -45.92
CA ASP A 7 6.37 17.96 -45.40
C ASP A 7 5.94 17.05 -44.24
N SER A 8 6.72 16.00 -43.94
CA SER A 8 6.45 15.12 -42.81
C SER A 8 7.00 15.72 -41.52
N GLN A 9 6.17 15.73 -40.48
CA GLN A 9 6.55 16.12 -39.12
C GLN A 9 6.28 14.96 -38.17
N ALA A 10 7.22 14.73 -37.26
CA ALA A 10 7.09 13.77 -36.17
C ALA A 10 7.55 14.41 -34.86
N SER A 11 6.91 14.03 -33.76
CA SER A 11 7.30 14.45 -32.42
C SER A 11 7.37 13.24 -31.51
N ALA A 12 8.36 13.24 -30.62
CA ALA A 12 8.48 12.25 -29.55
C ALA A 12 8.98 12.92 -28.27
N ALA A 13 8.52 12.45 -27.12
CA ALA A 13 9.08 12.82 -25.83
C ALA A 13 10.54 12.35 -25.70
N VAL A 14 11.37 13.20 -25.11
CA VAL A 14 12.71 12.82 -24.64
C VAL A 14 12.68 12.94 -23.13
N VAL A 15 12.71 11.80 -22.44
CA VAL A 15 12.69 11.74 -20.98
C VAL A 15 14.12 11.58 -20.50
N VAL A 16 14.64 12.61 -19.83
CA VAL A 16 15.97 12.58 -19.20
C VAL A 16 15.79 12.26 -17.73
N THR A 17 16.44 11.20 -17.26
CA THR A 17 16.27 10.64 -15.92
C THR A 17 17.57 10.80 -15.14
N PRO A 18 17.52 10.97 -13.81
CA PRO A 18 18.74 10.97 -13.01
C PRO A 18 19.45 9.61 -13.11
N ASP A 19 20.77 9.63 -13.15
CA ASP A 19 21.59 8.41 -13.16
C ASP A 19 21.46 7.67 -11.83
N TRP A 20 21.44 8.42 -10.71
CA TRP A 20 21.29 7.91 -9.35
C TRP A 20 20.30 8.78 -8.56
N LEU A 21 19.26 8.15 -7.99
CA LEU A 21 18.24 8.84 -7.17
C LEU A 21 18.79 9.22 -5.79
N GLY A 22 19.32 8.22 -5.07
CA GLY A 22 19.88 8.42 -3.74
C GLY A 22 18.87 8.64 -2.62
N LEU A 23 19.40 8.89 -1.43
CA LEU A 23 18.60 9.37 -0.30
C LEU A 23 18.50 10.89 -0.35
N PRO A 24 17.33 11.50 -0.07
CA PRO A 24 17.18 12.94 -0.03
C PRO A 24 18.00 13.56 1.10
N ASP A 25 18.45 14.81 0.90
CA ASP A 25 19.24 15.57 1.88
C ASP A 25 18.62 15.64 3.28
N LYS A 26 17.28 15.57 3.36
CA LYS A 26 16.53 15.56 4.63
C LYS A 26 16.84 14.35 5.51
N LEU A 27 17.28 13.23 4.93
CA LEU A 27 17.81 12.08 5.69
C LEU A 27 19.27 12.29 6.09
N ALA A 28 19.98 13.24 5.47
CA ALA A 28 21.39 13.58 5.75
C ALA A 28 22.32 12.36 5.82
N GLY A 29 22.06 11.33 5.00
CA GLY A 29 22.81 10.08 5.02
C GLY A 29 22.68 9.30 6.34
N ARG A 30 21.65 9.56 7.15
CA ARG A 30 21.34 8.83 8.39
C ARG A 30 20.34 7.71 8.13
N ARG A 31 20.27 6.77 9.05
CA ARG A 31 19.21 5.76 9.11
C ARG A 31 17.93 6.40 9.65
N ALA A 32 16.78 5.89 9.24
CA ALA A 32 15.49 6.26 9.81
C ALA A 32 14.66 5.01 10.12
N TRP A 33 13.80 5.10 11.11
CA TRP A 33 12.80 4.08 11.37
C TRP A 33 11.39 4.64 11.15
N GLY A 34 10.42 3.76 10.92
CA GLY A 34 9.02 4.13 10.78
C GLY A 34 8.06 3.00 11.09
N LEU A 35 6.79 3.33 11.25
CA LEU A 35 5.72 2.35 11.45
C LEU A 35 5.20 1.84 10.11
N ALA A 36 5.05 0.53 9.96
CA ALA A 36 4.32 -0.10 8.86
C ALA A 36 2.89 -0.43 9.33
N VAL A 37 1.90 0.15 8.66
CA VAL A 37 0.52 0.24 9.14
C VAL A 37 -0.48 -0.13 8.05
N GLN A 38 -1.47 -0.94 8.44
CA GLN A 38 -2.66 -1.21 7.64
C GLN A 38 -3.74 -0.23 8.10
N LEU A 39 -3.80 0.96 7.49
CA LEU A 39 -4.57 2.11 8.03
C LEU A 39 -6.03 1.77 8.26
N TYR A 40 -6.62 0.97 7.38
CA TYR A 40 -8.03 0.59 7.52
C TYR A 40 -8.32 -0.16 8.83
N SER A 41 -7.33 -0.85 9.43
CA SER A 41 -7.51 -1.58 10.70
C SER A 41 -7.34 -0.71 11.95
N VAL A 42 -6.81 0.50 11.81
CA VAL A 42 -6.48 1.39 12.94
C VAL A 42 -7.58 2.44 13.12
N ARG A 43 -8.56 2.11 13.96
CA ARG A 43 -9.69 3.00 14.27
C ARG A 43 -9.36 3.90 15.46
N SER A 44 -9.77 5.16 15.44
CA SER A 44 -9.88 6.03 16.61
C SER A 44 -11.33 6.11 17.11
N ARG A 45 -11.54 6.79 18.24
CA ARG A 45 -12.89 7.11 18.74
C ARG A 45 -13.69 8.01 17.80
N GLN A 46 -13.04 8.63 16.81
CA GLN A 46 -13.71 9.48 15.82
C GLN A 46 -13.94 8.76 14.49
N SER A 47 -13.23 7.66 14.21
CA SER A 47 -13.35 6.84 13.00
C SER A 47 -14.77 6.35 12.76
N TRP A 48 -15.18 6.35 11.49
CA TRP A 48 -16.49 5.86 11.06
C TRP A 48 -16.43 4.35 10.79
N GLY A 49 -16.00 3.59 11.80
CA GLY A 49 -15.82 2.12 11.72
C GLY A 49 -14.56 1.64 11.00
N ILE A 50 -13.81 2.54 10.37
CA ILE A 50 -12.57 2.26 9.64
C ILE A 50 -11.58 3.41 9.82
N GLY A 51 -10.28 3.12 9.91
CA GLY A 51 -9.25 4.15 9.98
C GLY A 51 -9.21 5.05 8.75
N ASP A 52 -8.91 6.33 8.95
CA ASP A 52 -8.93 7.36 7.90
C ASP A 52 -7.73 8.31 7.95
N LEU A 53 -7.67 9.28 7.03
CA LEU A 53 -6.50 10.15 6.86
C LEU A 53 -6.21 11.04 8.07
N THR A 54 -7.21 11.33 8.91
CA THR A 54 -6.96 12.00 10.19
C THR A 54 -6.30 11.05 11.20
N ASP A 55 -6.68 9.78 11.20
CA ASP A 55 -6.03 8.75 12.04
C ASP A 55 -4.56 8.57 11.63
N LEU A 56 -4.28 8.54 10.32
CA LEU A 56 -2.92 8.51 9.78
C LEU A 56 -2.08 9.71 10.24
N ALA A 57 -2.64 10.94 10.14
CA ALA A 57 -1.96 12.16 10.57
C ALA A 57 -1.65 12.13 12.08
N ASN A 58 -2.60 11.67 12.90
CA ASN A 58 -2.43 11.56 14.34
C ASN A 58 -1.39 10.50 14.73
N LEU A 59 -1.38 9.35 14.05
CA LEU A 59 -0.37 8.30 14.26
C LEU A 59 1.03 8.78 13.88
N ALA A 60 1.16 9.50 12.76
CA ALA A 60 2.42 10.13 12.34
C ALA A 60 2.87 11.19 13.36
N LEU A 61 1.96 12.04 13.83
CA LEU A 61 2.26 13.04 14.86
C LEU A 61 2.79 12.38 16.13
N TRP A 62 2.10 11.36 16.67
CA TRP A 62 2.52 10.67 17.89
C TRP A 62 3.89 10.01 17.72
N SER A 63 4.05 9.17 16.69
CA SER A 63 5.30 8.42 16.49
C SER A 63 6.50 9.32 16.22
N ALA A 64 6.32 10.44 15.52
CA ALA A 64 7.38 11.43 15.30
C ALA A 64 7.72 12.21 16.58
N SER A 65 6.71 12.78 17.23
CA SER A 65 6.92 13.71 18.36
C SER A 65 7.37 13.00 19.63
N ALA A 66 6.84 11.81 19.91
CA ALA A 66 7.17 11.04 21.10
C ALA A 66 8.43 10.17 20.92
N HIS A 67 8.64 9.62 19.72
CA HIS A 67 9.64 8.55 19.50
C HIS A 67 10.59 8.81 18.31
N GLY A 68 10.50 9.95 17.65
CA GLY A 68 11.42 10.32 16.57
C GLY A 68 11.33 9.43 15.33
N ALA A 69 10.16 8.86 15.04
CA ALA A 69 9.91 8.15 13.78
C ALA A 69 10.17 9.09 12.59
N GLY A 70 10.84 8.58 11.55
CA GLY A 70 11.13 9.31 10.33
C GLY A 70 10.04 9.17 9.26
N TYR A 71 9.18 8.14 9.37
CA TYR A 71 8.07 7.92 8.45
C TYR A 71 6.94 7.03 9.01
N VAL A 72 5.81 7.00 8.30
CA VAL A 72 4.76 5.97 8.41
C VAL A 72 4.53 5.37 7.03
N LEU A 73 4.81 4.07 6.87
CA LEU A 73 4.43 3.28 5.70
C LEU A 73 2.99 2.82 5.85
N VAL A 74 2.16 3.12 4.86
CA VAL A 74 0.75 2.75 4.84
C VAL A 74 0.46 1.79 3.70
N ASN A 75 -0.52 0.90 3.88
CA ASN A 75 -1.07 0.10 2.79
C ASN A 75 -1.48 0.95 1.58
N PRO A 76 -1.62 0.35 0.38
CA PRO A 76 -2.10 1.09 -0.78
C PRO A 76 -3.46 1.74 -0.51
N LEU A 77 -3.55 3.07 -0.71
CA LEU A 77 -4.77 3.86 -0.47
C LEU A 77 -5.63 4.02 -1.74
N HIS A 78 -5.32 3.25 -2.77
CA HIS A 78 -5.92 3.28 -4.09
C HIS A 78 -7.43 3.16 -4.08
N ALA A 79 -8.10 3.84 -5.02
CA ALA A 79 -9.54 3.79 -5.15
C ALA A 79 -10.02 2.36 -5.38
N ALA A 80 -11.08 1.97 -4.69
CA ALA A 80 -11.80 0.72 -4.92
C ALA A 80 -13.13 1.00 -5.64
N THR A 81 -13.75 -0.05 -6.16
CA THR A 81 -15.15 0.01 -6.58
C THR A 81 -16.02 0.25 -5.36
N LEU A 82 -16.92 1.24 -5.44
CA LEU A 82 -17.79 1.63 -4.33
C LEU A 82 -19.25 1.24 -4.64
N PRO A 83 -19.95 0.58 -3.70
CA PRO A 83 -21.37 0.31 -3.81
C PRO A 83 -22.18 1.59 -4.08
N GLY A 84 -22.90 1.58 -5.21
CA GLY A 84 -23.88 2.61 -5.55
C GLY A 84 -25.22 2.40 -4.84
N PRO A 85 -26.08 3.43 -4.80
CA PRO A 85 -27.38 3.37 -4.12
C PRO A 85 -28.37 2.39 -4.77
N ALA A 86 -28.13 2.01 -6.02
CA ALA A 86 -28.92 1.02 -6.75
C ALA A 86 -28.54 -0.43 -6.39
N GLY A 87 -27.52 -0.67 -5.56
CA GLY A 87 -27.08 -2.01 -5.16
C GLY A 87 -26.59 -2.88 -6.32
N ARG A 88 -26.13 -2.25 -7.41
CA ARG A 88 -25.71 -2.94 -8.65
C ARG A 88 -24.22 -3.32 -8.66
N SER A 89 -23.42 -2.70 -7.80
CA SER A 89 -21.99 -3.02 -7.64
C SER A 89 -21.82 -4.04 -6.51
N LYS A 90 -20.74 -4.81 -6.59
CA LYS A 90 -20.36 -5.75 -5.54
C LYS A 90 -19.97 -5.02 -4.24
N PRO A 91 -19.89 -5.73 -3.09
CA PRO A 91 -19.20 -5.26 -1.89
C PRO A 91 -17.84 -4.65 -2.22
N ILE A 92 -17.38 -3.70 -1.40
CA ILE A 92 -16.06 -3.09 -1.58
C ILE A 92 -14.98 -4.18 -1.50
N GLU A 93 -14.14 -4.24 -2.54
CA GLU A 93 -12.95 -5.09 -2.57
C GLU A 93 -12.10 -4.85 -1.31
N PRO A 94 -11.95 -5.85 -0.42
CA PRO A 94 -11.16 -5.68 0.80
C PRO A 94 -9.67 -5.48 0.53
N SER A 95 -9.13 -6.09 -0.54
CA SER A 95 -7.71 -6.06 -0.88
C SER A 95 -7.28 -4.70 -1.41
N PRO A 96 -6.31 -4.01 -0.76
CA PRO A 96 -5.75 -2.78 -1.30
C PRO A 96 -4.89 -3.03 -2.56
N TYR A 97 -4.60 -4.29 -2.88
CA TYR A 97 -3.77 -4.71 -4.03
C TYR A 97 -4.58 -5.04 -5.29
N LEU A 98 -5.91 -4.98 -5.22
CA LEU A 98 -6.79 -5.09 -6.40
C LEU A 98 -7.70 -3.86 -6.57
N PRO A 99 -7.14 -2.64 -6.68
CA PRO A 99 -7.92 -1.42 -6.74
C PRO A 99 -8.60 -1.21 -8.10
N THR A 100 -9.60 -0.34 -8.15
CA THR A 100 -10.22 0.12 -9.41
C THR A 100 -9.33 1.12 -10.16
N SER A 101 -8.50 1.88 -9.42
CA SER A 101 -7.51 2.80 -9.99
C SER A 101 -6.32 2.94 -9.04
N ARG A 102 -5.10 2.92 -9.57
CA ARG A 102 -3.89 3.20 -8.78
C ARG A 102 -3.52 4.68 -8.72
N ARG A 103 -4.19 5.52 -9.54
CA ARG A 103 -3.95 6.96 -9.57
C ARG A 103 -4.82 7.71 -8.55
N PHE A 104 -6.05 7.24 -8.37
CA PHE A 104 -7.04 7.88 -7.49
C PHE A 104 -7.15 7.15 -6.16
N VAL A 105 -7.70 7.82 -5.15
CA VAL A 105 -7.64 7.39 -3.74
C VAL A 105 -9.02 6.94 -3.28
N ASN A 106 -9.09 5.96 -2.36
CA ASN A 106 -10.35 5.44 -1.83
C ASN A 106 -11.05 6.46 -0.92
N PRO A 107 -12.27 6.92 -1.25
CA PRO A 107 -13.04 7.82 -0.40
C PRO A 107 -13.40 7.25 0.98
N LEU A 108 -13.24 5.94 1.21
CA LEU A 108 -13.30 5.34 2.54
C LEU A 108 -12.35 6.00 3.53
N TYR A 109 -11.22 6.54 3.10
CA TYR A 109 -10.24 7.17 3.97
C TYR A 109 -10.54 8.65 4.26
N LEU A 110 -11.65 9.22 3.80
CA LEU A 110 -12.03 10.58 4.16
C LEU A 110 -12.56 10.66 5.59
N ARG A 111 -12.06 11.65 6.35
CA ARG A 111 -12.72 12.15 7.56
C ARG A 111 -13.74 13.20 7.14
N VAL A 112 -15.04 12.94 7.33
CA VAL A 112 -16.11 13.90 6.96
C VAL A 112 -15.97 15.21 7.76
N GLU A 113 -15.57 15.10 9.02
CA GLU A 113 -15.38 16.21 9.94
C GLU A 113 -14.21 17.12 9.61
N ALA A 114 -13.27 16.66 8.78
CA ALA A 114 -12.13 17.46 8.33
C ALA A 114 -12.46 18.29 7.07
N ILE A 115 -13.68 18.19 6.53
CA ILE A 115 -14.12 18.99 5.38
C ILE A 115 -14.64 20.35 5.89
N PRO A 116 -14.03 21.48 5.47
CA PRO A 116 -14.40 22.81 5.97
C PRO A 116 -15.89 23.13 5.84
N GLU A 117 -16.50 22.74 4.71
CA GLU A 117 -17.90 23.00 4.40
C GLU A 117 -18.89 22.31 5.37
N LEU A 118 -18.44 21.35 6.21
CA LEU A 118 -19.30 20.74 7.22
C LEU A 118 -19.83 21.77 8.22
N VAL A 119 -19.06 22.82 8.54
CA VAL A 119 -19.44 23.85 9.53
C VAL A 119 -20.73 24.56 9.12
N ASP A 120 -20.90 24.80 7.82
CA ASP A 120 -22.03 25.53 7.25
C ASP A 120 -23.23 24.63 6.92
N LEU A 121 -23.11 23.31 7.11
CA LEU A 121 -24.19 22.36 6.85
C LEU A 121 -25.37 22.57 7.82
N PRO A 122 -26.60 22.80 7.35
CA PRO A 122 -27.77 22.80 8.22
C PRO A 122 -28.02 21.41 8.83
N LYS A 123 -28.45 21.34 10.10
CA LYS A 123 -28.74 20.07 10.81
C LYS A 123 -27.55 19.08 10.88
N ARG A 124 -26.35 19.58 11.22
CA ARG A 124 -25.12 18.79 11.46
C ARG A 124 -25.31 17.55 12.34
N GLY A 125 -26.28 17.57 13.27
CA GLY A 125 -26.64 16.40 14.09
C GLY A 125 -27.01 15.15 13.27
N ARG A 126 -27.40 15.28 12.00
CA ARG A 126 -27.58 14.11 11.11
C ARG A 126 -26.26 13.41 10.80
N VAL A 127 -25.20 14.15 10.53
CA VAL A 127 -23.84 13.60 10.26
C VAL A 127 -23.32 12.91 11.52
N GLN A 128 -23.46 13.56 12.68
CA GLN A 128 -23.07 12.97 13.96
C GLN A 128 -23.80 11.65 14.25
N ARG A 129 -25.11 11.57 13.99
CA ARG A 129 -25.87 10.32 14.16
C ARG A 129 -25.41 9.21 13.22
N LEU A 130 -25.13 9.54 11.94
CA LEU A 130 -24.60 8.55 11.00
C LEU A 130 -23.28 7.95 11.50
N ARG A 131 -22.38 8.80 12.00
CA ARG A 131 -21.12 8.35 12.60
C ARG A 131 -21.35 7.47 13.83
N THR A 132 -22.13 7.94 14.79
CA THR A 132 -22.38 7.19 16.03
C THR A 132 -23.00 5.83 15.74
N ASN A 133 -23.95 5.74 14.80
CA ASN A 133 -24.57 4.46 14.43
C ASN A 133 -23.55 3.49 13.82
N VAL A 134 -22.70 3.95 12.90
CA VAL A 134 -21.70 3.07 12.28
C VAL A 134 -20.58 2.67 13.24
N GLN A 135 -20.24 3.54 14.20
CA GLN A 135 -19.32 3.20 15.29
C GLN A 135 -19.90 2.07 16.16
N GLN A 136 -21.14 2.23 16.62
CA GLN A 136 -21.82 1.20 17.42
C GLN A 136 -21.95 -0.14 16.70
N HIS A 137 -22.21 -0.11 15.40
CA HIS A 137 -22.23 -1.31 14.56
C HIS A 137 -20.83 -1.96 14.48
N ALA A 138 -19.81 -1.16 14.19
CA ALA A 138 -18.44 -1.65 14.08
C ALA A 138 -17.85 -2.15 15.42
N ASP A 139 -18.36 -1.69 16.56
CA ASP A 139 -17.95 -2.19 17.90
C ASP A 139 -18.53 -3.59 18.21
N GLN A 140 -19.53 -4.04 17.45
CA GLN A 140 -20.16 -5.37 17.62
C GLN A 140 -19.56 -6.43 16.70
N LEU A 141 -18.63 -6.06 15.82
CA LEU A 141 -18.04 -6.92 14.83
C LEU A 141 -16.58 -7.25 15.17
N ASP A 142 -16.19 -8.50 14.95
CA ASP A 142 -14.78 -8.93 15.00
C ASP A 142 -14.04 -8.71 13.66
N THR A 143 -14.74 -8.15 12.66
CA THR A 143 -14.21 -7.87 11.32
C THR A 143 -14.55 -6.45 10.88
N ILE A 144 -13.80 -5.94 9.90
CA ILE A 144 -13.97 -4.60 9.35
C ILE A 144 -15.07 -4.59 8.29
N ASP A 145 -16.18 -3.92 8.58
CA ASP A 145 -17.29 -3.69 7.66
C ASP A 145 -17.12 -2.37 6.86
N ARG A 146 -16.52 -2.49 5.67
CA ARG A 146 -16.27 -1.38 4.75
C ARG A 146 -17.56 -0.82 4.14
N ASP A 147 -18.53 -1.68 3.86
CA ASP A 147 -19.75 -1.30 3.14
C ASP A 147 -20.63 -0.41 4.01
N SER A 148 -20.80 -0.76 5.30
CA SER A 148 -21.53 0.06 6.26
C SER A 148 -20.83 1.40 6.51
N ALA A 149 -19.48 1.39 6.64
CA ALA A 149 -18.67 2.60 6.75
C ALA A 149 -18.86 3.53 5.54
N TRP A 150 -18.78 2.98 4.33
CA TRP A 150 -19.00 3.73 3.10
C TRP A 150 -20.42 4.27 2.98
N ALA A 151 -21.44 3.44 3.26
CA ALA A 151 -22.83 3.86 3.16
C ALA A 151 -23.11 5.07 4.07
N ALA A 152 -22.61 5.05 5.31
CA ALA A 152 -22.71 6.16 6.25
C ALA A 152 -21.94 7.40 5.78
N LYS A 153 -20.66 7.23 5.38
CA LYS A 153 -19.81 8.34 4.88
C LYS A 153 -20.42 8.97 3.63
N ARG A 154 -20.82 8.18 2.63
CA ARG A 154 -21.44 8.64 1.39
C ARG A 154 -22.69 9.47 1.66
N ALA A 155 -23.55 9.01 2.58
CA ALA A 155 -24.75 9.75 2.96
C ALA A 155 -24.42 11.13 3.57
N ALA A 156 -23.37 11.22 4.40
CA ALA A 156 -22.91 12.49 4.96
C ALA A 156 -22.20 13.38 3.91
N LEU A 157 -21.31 12.81 3.11
CA LEU A 157 -20.57 13.49 2.05
C LEU A 157 -21.50 14.10 1.00
N LYS A 158 -22.59 13.43 0.63
CA LYS A 158 -23.62 14.00 -0.27
C LYS A 158 -24.34 15.21 0.34
N LEU A 159 -24.45 15.30 1.66
CA LEU A 159 -24.98 16.49 2.33
C LEU A 159 -23.97 17.63 2.29
N VAL A 160 -22.70 17.34 2.60
CA VAL A 160 -21.61 18.32 2.62
C VAL A 160 -21.31 18.87 1.22
N HIS A 161 -21.32 18.04 0.17
CA HIS A 161 -21.07 18.46 -1.22
C HIS A 161 -22.07 19.51 -1.72
N ARG A 162 -23.30 19.53 -1.17
CA ARG A 162 -24.35 20.52 -1.51
C ARG A 162 -24.18 21.86 -0.80
N VAL A 163 -23.30 21.95 0.20
CA VAL A 163 -23.02 23.19 0.89
C VAL A 163 -22.23 24.10 -0.06
N PRO A 164 -22.67 25.36 -0.27
CA PRO A 164 -21.93 26.30 -1.09
C PRO A 164 -20.50 26.49 -0.56
N ARG A 165 -19.52 26.36 -1.45
CA ARG A 165 -18.11 26.62 -1.14
C ARG A 165 -17.86 28.13 -1.12
N SER A 166 -16.91 28.56 -0.30
CA SER A 166 -16.42 29.95 -0.37
C SER A 166 -15.70 30.20 -1.71
N ALA A 167 -15.55 31.46 -2.11
CA ALA A 167 -14.91 31.80 -3.38
C ALA A 167 -13.49 31.22 -3.51
N GLY A 168 -12.69 31.24 -2.43
CA GLY A 168 -11.35 30.66 -2.42
C GLY A 168 -11.35 29.13 -2.57
N ARG A 169 -12.33 28.45 -1.95
CA ARG A 169 -12.52 27.00 -2.07
C ARG A 169 -12.95 26.60 -3.47
N GLU A 170 -13.81 27.39 -4.12
CA GLU A 170 -14.20 27.16 -5.51
C GLU A 170 -13.02 27.30 -6.47
N LEU A 171 -12.16 28.31 -6.26
CA LEU A 171 -10.92 28.46 -7.03
C LEU A 171 -9.96 27.27 -6.82
N ALA A 172 -9.80 26.80 -5.58
CA ALA A 172 -8.96 25.64 -5.27
C ALA A 172 -9.48 24.36 -5.95
N TYR A 173 -10.79 24.14 -5.94
CA TYR A 173 -11.42 23.01 -6.61
C TYR A 173 -11.25 23.09 -8.15
N ALA A 174 -11.44 24.26 -8.74
CA ALA A 174 -11.21 24.48 -10.18
C ALA A 174 -9.73 24.24 -10.57
N ALA A 175 -8.78 24.67 -9.72
CA ALA A 175 -7.35 24.42 -9.91
C ALA A 175 -7.02 22.92 -9.82
N PHE A 176 -7.59 22.19 -8.85
CA PHE A 176 -7.46 20.74 -8.74
C PHE A 176 -7.95 20.03 -10.01
N ARG A 177 -9.16 20.38 -10.47
CA ARG A 177 -9.72 19.81 -11.71
C ARG A 177 -8.83 20.07 -12.93
N THR A 178 -8.30 21.28 -13.05
CA THR A 178 -7.40 21.64 -14.16
C THR A 178 -6.08 20.85 -14.09
N ARG A 179 -5.53 20.66 -12.89
CA ARG A 179 -4.28 19.92 -12.66
C ARG A 179 -4.43 18.43 -13.00
N GLU A 180 -5.53 17.80 -12.58
CA GLU A 180 -5.75 16.37 -12.81
C GLU A 180 -6.27 16.06 -14.22
N GLY A 181 -7.01 17.00 -14.81
CA GLY A 181 -7.44 16.97 -16.21
C GLY A 181 -8.31 15.76 -16.57
N ARG A 182 -8.18 15.30 -17.82
CA ARG A 182 -9.02 14.23 -18.39
C ARG A 182 -9.03 12.95 -17.55
N ALA A 183 -7.93 12.58 -16.90
CA ALA A 183 -7.92 11.37 -16.08
C ALA A 183 -8.88 11.44 -14.89
N LEU A 184 -9.05 12.61 -14.26
CA LEU A 184 -10.04 12.80 -13.20
C LEU A 184 -11.45 12.73 -13.77
N ASP A 185 -11.66 13.29 -14.96
CA ASP A 185 -12.94 13.25 -15.64
C ASP A 185 -13.33 11.81 -16.01
N ASP A 186 -12.41 11.04 -16.58
CA ASP A 186 -12.60 9.63 -16.93
C ASP A 186 -12.90 8.81 -15.66
N PHE A 187 -12.12 8.96 -14.58
CA PHE A 187 -12.36 8.25 -13.32
C PHE A 187 -13.72 8.59 -12.70
N ALA A 188 -14.05 9.88 -12.59
CA ALA A 188 -15.31 10.32 -11.99
C ALA A 188 -16.52 9.88 -12.82
N THR A 189 -16.36 9.85 -14.15
CA THR A 189 -17.38 9.36 -15.09
C THR A 189 -17.57 7.86 -14.94
N TRP A 190 -16.48 7.09 -14.85
CA TRP A 190 -16.53 5.66 -14.56
C TRP A 190 -17.26 5.38 -13.25
N CYS A 191 -16.98 6.12 -12.18
CA CYS A 191 -17.67 5.93 -10.89
C CYS A 191 -19.19 6.14 -11.02
N ALA A 192 -19.62 7.19 -11.74
CA ALA A 192 -21.04 7.46 -11.97
C ALA A 192 -21.72 6.41 -12.89
N LEU A 193 -20.99 5.91 -13.90
CA LEU A 193 -21.44 4.82 -14.75
C LEU A 193 -21.57 3.52 -13.95
N ALA A 194 -20.60 3.20 -13.09
CA ALA A 194 -20.62 2.01 -12.25
C ALA A 194 -21.77 2.01 -11.25
N GLU A 195 -22.13 3.17 -10.68
CA GLU A 195 -23.33 3.31 -9.84
C GLU A 195 -24.63 2.97 -10.61
N THR A 196 -24.65 3.21 -11.92
CA THR A 196 -25.82 3.03 -12.79
C THR A 196 -25.89 1.64 -13.40
N TYR A 197 -24.78 1.11 -13.91
CA TYR A 197 -24.73 -0.10 -14.73
C TYR A 197 -24.03 -1.29 -14.06
N GLY A 198 -23.51 -1.11 -12.83
CA GLY A 198 -22.64 -2.09 -12.18
C GLY A 198 -21.18 -1.89 -12.57
N ASP A 199 -20.28 -2.60 -11.89
CA ASP A 199 -18.83 -2.41 -11.97
C ASP A 199 -18.16 -3.07 -13.18
N ASP A 200 -18.86 -3.95 -13.90
CA ASP A 200 -18.34 -4.61 -15.11
C ASP A 200 -18.62 -3.81 -16.39
N TRP A 201 -17.66 -2.97 -16.78
CA TRP A 201 -17.78 -2.12 -17.97
C TRP A 201 -17.93 -2.90 -19.28
N HIS A 202 -17.50 -4.16 -19.34
CA HIS A 202 -17.69 -5.01 -20.52
C HIS A 202 -19.18 -5.30 -20.78
N ARG A 203 -20.02 -5.23 -19.74
CA ARG A 203 -21.48 -5.44 -19.82
C ARG A 203 -22.27 -4.16 -20.08
N TRP A 204 -21.64 -2.99 -20.02
CA TRP A 204 -22.31 -1.72 -20.29
C TRP A 204 -22.80 -1.63 -21.74
N PRO A 205 -23.75 -0.72 -22.05
CA PRO A 205 -24.07 -0.39 -23.44
C PRO A 205 -22.82 -0.08 -24.27
N LYS A 206 -22.76 -0.55 -25.52
CA LYS A 206 -21.57 -0.39 -26.39
C LYS A 206 -21.07 1.06 -26.48
N SER A 207 -21.98 2.02 -26.47
CA SER A 207 -21.68 3.46 -26.52
C SER A 207 -21.04 4.03 -25.25
N LEU A 208 -20.84 3.20 -24.21
CA LEU A 208 -20.25 3.58 -22.91
C LEU A 208 -18.98 2.78 -22.58
N ARG A 209 -18.60 1.78 -23.40
CA ARG A 209 -17.49 0.87 -23.09
C ARG A 209 -16.10 1.46 -23.33
N HIS A 210 -16.03 2.56 -24.07
CA HIS A 210 -14.79 3.28 -24.33
C HIS A 210 -14.93 4.72 -23.85
N PRO A 211 -13.94 5.30 -23.16
CA PRO A 211 -14.01 6.68 -22.65
C PRO A 211 -14.30 7.71 -23.76
N ASP A 212 -13.77 7.49 -24.96
CA ASP A 212 -14.01 8.35 -26.14
C ASP A 212 -15.32 8.09 -26.91
N ALA A 213 -16.17 7.17 -26.44
CA ALA A 213 -17.45 6.92 -27.11
C ALA A 213 -18.43 8.07 -26.87
N SER A 214 -19.19 8.47 -27.90
CA SER A 214 -20.12 9.61 -27.83
C SER A 214 -21.18 9.48 -26.73
N GLY A 215 -21.59 8.25 -26.40
CA GLY A 215 -22.55 8.00 -25.33
C GLY A 215 -22.03 8.38 -23.94
N VAL A 216 -20.71 8.43 -23.75
CA VAL A 216 -20.10 8.85 -22.48
C VAL A 216 -20.32 10.34 -22.26
N ALA A 217 -20.11 11.17 -23.29
CA ALA A 217 -20.39 12.61 -23.23
C ALA A 217 -21.88 12.88 -22.91
N ASP A 218 -22.79 12.20 -23.62
CA ASP A 218 -24.24 12.30 -23.35
C ASP A 218 -24.61 11.89 -21.92
N PHE A 219 -23.91 10.89 -21.37
CA PHE A 219 -24.10 10.46 -19.99
C PHE A 219 -23.61 11.52 -19.00
N VAL A 220 -22.42 12.09 -19.22
CA VAL A 220 -21.85 13.14 -18.37
C VAL A 220 -22.76 14.36 -18.32
N ASP A 221 -23.31 14.79 -19.46
CA ASP A 221 -24.23 15.92 -19.52
C ASP A 221 -25.53 15.67 -18.73
N LYS A 222 -26.06 14.45 -18.79
CA LYS A 222 -27.28 14.05 -18.05
C LYS A 222 -27.04 13.83 -16.55
N HIS A 223 -25.81 13.50 -16.15
CA HIS A 223 -25.44 13.11 -14.80
C HIS A 223 -24.34 13.98 -14.19
N ALA A 224 -24.25 15.26 -14.59
CA ALA A 224 -23.17 16.17 -14.24
C ALA A 224 -22.91 16.25 -12.72
N ASP A 225 -23.96 16.33 -11.90
CA ASP A 225 -23.85 16.38 -10.43
C ASP A 225 -23.27 15.10 -9.83
N ALA A 226 -23.56 13.94 -10.41
CA ALA A 226 -23.04 12.65 -9.95
C ALA A 226 -21.55 12.52 -10.28
N VAL A 227 -21.15 12.95 -11.47
CA VAL A 227 -19.75 13.00 -11.90
C VAL A 227 -18.98 14.02 -11.04
N ASP A 228 -19.52 15.23 -10.86
CA ASP A 228 -18.88 16.27 -10.03
C ASP A 228 -18.71 15.82 -8.58
N PHE A 229 -19.66 15.06 -8.01
CA PHE A 229 -19.48 14.51 -6.67
C PHE A 229 -18.22 13.63 -6.57
N HIS A 230 -17.96 12.76 -7.55
CA HIS A 230 -16.77 11.91 -7.54
C HIS A 230 -15.48 12.70 -7.78
N ARG A 231 -15.52 13.75 -8.62
CA ARG A 231 -14.39 14.71 -8.75
C ARG A 231 -14.10 15.41 -7.43
N TRP A 232 -15.15 15.88 -6.75
CA TRP A 232 -15.04 16.56 -5.47
C TRP A 232 -14.50 15.65 -4.36
N LEU A 233 -14.89 14.37 -4.34
CA LEU A 233 -14.32 13.40 -3.39
C LEU A 233 -12.80 13.28 -3.54
N GLN A 234 -12.29 13.18 -4.77
CA GLN A 234 -10.85 13.12 -5.02
C GLN A 234 -10.13 14.41 -4.62
N TRP A 235 -10.79 15.57 -4.76
CA TRP A 235 -10.24 16.83 -4.26
C TRP A 235 -10.15 16.85 -2.73
N GLN A 236 -11.19 16.39 -2.02
CA GLN A 236 -11.12 16.31 -0.55
C GLN A 236 -10.03 15.33 -0.08
N LEU A 237 -9.81 14.23 -0.81
CA LEU A 237 -8.73 13.29 -0.54
C LEU A 237 -7.35 13.91 -0.76
N ASP A 238 -7.17 14.65 -1.86
CA ASP A 238 -5.95 15.41 -2.16
C ASP A 238 -5.58 16.35 -1.00
N GLU A 239 -6.56 17.07 -0.45
CA GLU A 239 -6.32 18.00 0.67
C GLU A 239 -6.03 17.29 1.99
N GLN A 240 -6.74 16.20 2.29
CA GLN A 240 -6.49 15.46 3.53
C GLN A 240 -5.14 14.71 3.49
N LEU A 241 -4.73 14.20 2.33
CA LEU A 241 -3.39 13.63 2.14
C LEU A 241 -2.30 14.70 2.27
N ALA A 242 -2.48 15.86 1.63
CA ALA A 242 -1.56 16.99 1.80
C ALA A 242 -1.43 17.41 3.27
N SER A 243 -2.56 17.43 4.00
CA SER A 243 -2.59 17.74 5.42
C SER A 243 -1.85 16.69 6.26
N ALA A 244 -2.06 15.40 6.01
CA ALA A 244 -1.37 14.32 6.72
C ALA A 244 0.15 14.41 6.52
N GLN A 245 0.62 14.58 5.28
CA GLN A 245 2.04 14.75 4.99
C GLN A 245 2.63 16.01 5.62
N SER A 246 1.93 17.15 5.52
CA SER A 246 2.36 18.40 6.14
C SER A 246 2.49 18.28 7.66
N GLN A 247 1.56 17.58 8.32
CA GLN A 247 1.59 17.37 9.76
C GLN A 247 2.73 16.42 10.16
N ALA A 248 2.93 15.32 9.42
CA ALA A 248 4.04 14.39 9.66
C ALA A 248 5.41 15.11 9.59
N LEU A 249 5.64 15.90 8.54
CA LEU A 249 6.88 16.68 8.40
C LEU A 249 7.04 17.73 9.50
N ARG A 250 5.98 18.45 9.86
CA ARG A 250 6.02 19.45 10.96
C ARG A 250 6.26 18.81 12.33
N ALA A 251 5.84 17.55 12.52
CA ALA A 251 6.10 16.77 13.72
C ALA A 251 7.55 16.27 13.82
N GLY A 252 8.36 16.44 12.76
CA GLY A 252 9.78 16.10 12.75
C GLY A 252 10.15 14.89 11.88
N MET A 253 9.19 14.29 11.16
CA MET A 253 9.51 13.19 10.24
C MET A 253 10.40 13.67 9.08
N SER A 254 11.45 12.93 8.77
CA SER A 254 12.34 13.23 7.63
C SER A 254 11.69 12.96 6.28
N LEU A 255 10.88 11.90 6.19
CA LEU A 255 10.15 11.51 4.98
C LEU A 255 8.65 11.73 5.12
N GLY A 256 8.08 11.54 6.32
CA GLY A 256 6.64 11.66 6.53
C GLY A 256 5.90 10.39 6.08
N ILE A 257 4.85 10.53 5.29
CA ILE A 257 4.10 9.39 4.77
C ILE A 257 4.91 8.69 3.67
N MET A 258 5.01 7.37 3.78
CA MET A 258 5.46 6.48 2.72
C MET A 258 4.24 5.77 2.13
N ALA A 259 3.93 6.07 0.88
CA ALA A 259 2.85 5.42 0.14
C ALA A 259 3.26 4.01 -0.30
N ASP A 260 2.28 3.16 -0.57
CA ASP A 260 2.49 1.85 -1.17
C ASP A 260 1.74 1.74 -2.50
N LEU A 261 2.44 1.32 -3.55
CA LEU A 261 1.95 1.27 -4.92
C LEU A 261 1.74 -0.19 -5.33
N ALA A 262 0.47 -0.60 -5.44
CA ALA A 262 0.09 -1.92 -5.91
C ALA A 262 0.53 -2.19 -7.37
N VAL A 263 0.69 -3.47 -7.70
CA VAL A 263 1.15 -3.96 -9.01
C VAL A 263 0.22 -3.58 -10.15
N GLY A 264 -1.10 -3.71 -9.94
CA GLY A 264 -2.09 -3.58 -11.00
C GLY A 264 -3.45 -3.08 -10.50
N VAL A 265 -4.47 -3.30 -11.32
CA VAL A 265 -5.85 -2.87 -11.07
C VAL A 265 -6.82 -4.02 -11.33
N HIS A 266 -8.02 -3.93 -10.79
CA HIS A 266 -9.11 -4.83 -11.10
C HIS A 266 -9.46 -4.76 -12.61
N PRO A 267 -9.69 -5.88 -13.32
CA PRO A 267 -9.93 -5.90 -14.77
C PRO A 267 -11.19 -5.15 -15.20
N ASN A 268 -12.16 -5.04 -14.29
CA ASN A 268 -13.37 -4.26 -14.51
C ASN A 268 -13.27 -2.81 -13.99
N GLY A 269 -12.11 -2.41 -13.47
CA GLY A 269 -11.95 -1.14 -12.78
C GLY A 269 -11.93 0.10 -13.68
N ALA A 270 -11.84 1.27 -13.04
CA ALA A 270 -11.78 2.58 -13.69
C ALA A 270 -10.58 2.72 -14.60
N ASP A 271 -9.39 2.33 -14.13
CA ASP A 271 -8.17 2.37 -14.94
C ASP A 271 -8.25 1.34 -16.07
N ALA A 272 -8.84 0.16 -15.86
CA ALA A 272 -9.01 -0.84 -16.90
C ALA A 272 -9.93 -0.35 -18.04
N TRP A 273 -10.96 0.44 -17.71
CA TRP A 273 -11.83 1.10 -18.70
C TRP A 273 -11.15 2.30 -19.38
N ALA A 274 -10.54 3.20 -18.59
CA ALA A 274 -9.96 4.44 -19.08
C ALA A 274 -8.65 4.25 -19.86
N LEU A 275 -7.87 3.22 -19.51
CA LEU A 275 -6.55 2.92 -20.06
C LEU A 275 -6.57 1.63 -20.90
N GLN A 276 -7.74 1.19 -21.37
CA GLN A 276 -7.90 -0.08 -22.08
C GLN A 276 -7.01 -0.21 -23.32
N ASP A 277 -6.61 0.90 -23.95
CA ASP A 277 -5.74 0.92 -25.13
C ASP A 277 -4.25 0.66 -24.82
N VAL A 278 -3.83 0.81 -23.56
CA VAL A 278 -2.45 0.60 -23.10
C VAL A 278 -2.30 -0.58 -22.13
N LEU A 279 -3.39 -1.29 -21.87
CA LEU A 279 -3.41 -2.52 -21.08
C LEU A 279 -3.60 -3.73 -22.01
N ALA A 280 -3.01 -4.86 -21.65
CA ALA A 280 -3.22 -6.10 -22.38
C ALA A 280 -4.54 -6.74 -21.95
N GLN A 281 -5.43 -6.99 -22.93
CA GLN A 281 -6.69 -7.71 -22.73
C GLN A 281 -6.49 -9.20 -23.02
N GLY A 282 -7.26 -10.07 -22.35
CA GLY A 282 -7.19 -11.53 -22.55
C GLY A 282 -6.06 -12.24 -21.80
N VAL A 283 -5.35 -11.51 -20.93
CA VAL A 283 -4.26 -12.00 -20.09
C VAL A 283 -4.31 -11.32 -18.72
N THR A 284 -3.85 -12.03 -17.69
CA THR A 284 -3.70 -11.51 -16.33
C THR A 284 -2.25 -11.59 -15.87
N ALA A 285 -1.89 -10.71 -14.94
CA ALA A 285 -0.62 -10.76 -14.24
C ALA A 285 -0.70 -11.76 -13.08
N GLY A 286 0.43 -12.40 -12.80
CA GLY A 286 0.54 -13.32 -11.67
C GLY A 286 1.99 -13.60 -11.30
N ALA A 287 2.20 -14.77 -10.68
CA ALA A 287 3.51 -15.32 -10.39
C ALA A 287 3.58 -16.80 -10.80
N PRO A 288 4.74 -17.29 -11.27
CA PRO A 288 4.95 -18.72 -11.49
C PRO A 288 4.93 -19.48 -10.15
N PRO A 289 4.80 -20.82 -10.18
CA PRO A 289 5.05 -21.66 -9.01
C PRO A 289 6.39 -21.37 -8.33
N ASP A 290 6.40 -21.26 -7.01
CA ASP A 290 7.61 -21.08 -6.19
C ASP A 290 7.59 -21.93 -4.90
N GLU A 291 8.63 -21.79 -4.06
CA GLU A 291 8.80 -22.54 -2.80
C GLU A 291 7.63 -22.33 -1.82
N PHE A 292 6.94 -21.18 -1.88
CA PHE A 292 5.88 -20.79 -0.94
C PHE A 292 4.47 -21.00 -1.51
N ASN A 293 4.29 -20.82 -2.82
CA ASN A 293 3.06 -21.00 -3.57
C ASN A 293 3.31 -21.95 -4.75
N GLN A 294 3.28 -23.24 -4.47
CA GLN A 294 3.61 -24.29 -5.44
C GLN A 294 2.62 -24.40 -6.63
N LEU A 295 1.47 -23.73 -6.55
CA LEU A 295 0.49 -23.65 -7.65
C LEU A 295 0.68 -22.40 -8.53
N GLY A 296 1.62 -21.52 -8.18
CA GLY A 296 1.69 -20.17 -8.71
C GLY A 296 0.52 -19.32 -8.23
N GLN A 297 0.43 -18.09 -8.74
CA GLN A 297 -0.60 -17.14 -8.35
C GLN A 297 -1.16 -16.45 -9.59
N ASP A 298 -2.48 -16.30 -9.66
CA ASP A 298 -3.15 -15.40 -10.59
C ASP A 298 -3.65 -14.20 -9.79
N TRP A 299 -3.15 -13.00 -10.10
CA TRP A 299 -3.56 -11.78 -9.42
C TRP A 299 -4.70 -11.06 -10.14
N SER A 300 -5.20 -11.61 -11.26
CA SER A 300 -6.32 -11.12 -12.09
C SER A 300 -6.12 -9.77 -12.78
N GLN A 301 -4.99 -9.10 -12.55
CA GLN A 301 -4.75 -7.74 -13.02
C GLN A 301 -4.37 -7.71 -14.51
N PRO A 302 -4.98 -6.85 -15.35
CA PRO A 302 -4.53 -6.68 -16.72
C PRO A 302 -3.17 -5.96 -16.71
N PRO A 303 -2.11 -6.54 -17.30
CA PRO A 303 -0.79 -5.94 -17.30
C PRO A 303 -0.69 -4.80 -18.32
N TRP A 304 0.26 -3.89 -18.13
CA TRP A 304 0.60 -2.90 -19.17
C TRP A 304 1.00 -3.59 -20.46
N ARG A 305 0.54 -3.09 -21.60
CA ARG A 305 1.01 -3.54 -22.91
C ARG A 305 2.31 -2.80 -23.26
N PRO A 306 3.49 -3.45 -23.29
CA PRO A 306 4.78 -2.74 -23.34
C PRO A 306 4.95 -1.86 -24.58
N ASP A 307 4.52 -2.35 -25.74
CA ASP A 307 4.55 -1.64 -27.02
C ASP A 307 3.68 -0.37 -26.99
N ARG A 308 2.42 -0.48 -26.53
CA ARG A 308 1.50 0.66 -26.44
C ARG A 308 1.93 1.68 -25.41
N LEU A 309 2.49 1.23 -24.28
CA LEU A 309 2.99 2.15 -23.26
C LEU A 309 4.15 2.99 -23.80
N ALA A 310 5.05 2.39 -24.59
CA ALA A 310 6.12 3.10 -25.29
C ALA A 310 5.60 4.06 -26.37
N GLU A 311 4.62 3.64 -27.19
CA GLU A 311 3.94 4.50 -28.18
C GLU A 311 3.27 5.72 -27.53
N GLN A 312 2.75 5.56 -26.30
CA GLN A 312 2.17 6.63 -25.50
C GLN A 312 3.20 7.38 -24.65
N GLU A 313 4.49 7.21 -24.94
CA GLU A 313 5.60 7.91 -24.30
C GLU A 313 5.61 7.73 -22.76
N TYR A 314 5.11 6.59 -22.28
CA TYR A 314 4.95 6.25 -20.87
C TYR A 314 4.12 7.26 -20.04
N ARG A 315 3.34 8.14 -20.69
CA ARG A 315 2.56 9.18 -19.99
C ARG A 315 1.62 8.62 -18.91
N PRO A 316 0.87 7.51 -19.13
CA PRO A 316 0.02 6.94 -18.09
C PRO A 316 0.82 6.46 -16.87
N PHE A 317 1.94 5.77 -17.12
CA PHE A 317 2.82 5.27 -16.05
C PHE A 317 3.47 6.42 -15.27
N ARG A 318 3.97 7.45 -15.95
CA ARG A 318 4.51 8.65 -15.30
C ARG A 318 3.46 9.36 -14.43
N ALA A 319 2.24 9.52 -14.95
CA ALA A 319 1.15 10.16 -14.20
C ALA A 319 0.77 9.36 -12.94
N LEU A 320 0.84 8.03 -13.01
CA LEU A 320 0.65 7.15 -11.86
C LEU A 320 1.72 7.40 -10.78
N ILE A 321 3.00 7.40 -11.15
CA ILE A 321 4.11 7.62 -10.19
C ILE A 321 4.01 9.02 -9.57
N GLN A 322 3.68 10.04 -10.37
CA GLN A 322 3.46 11.40 -9.88
C GLN A 322 2.32 11.48 -8.86
N ALA A 323 1.23 10.75 -9.06
CA ALA A 323 0.12 10.72 -8.13
C ALA A 323 0.51 10.06 -6.80
N ALA A 324 1.20 8.92 -6.85
CA ALA A 324 1.65 8.19 -5.66
C ALA A 324 2.62 9.02 -4.78
N LEU A 325 3.44 9.86 -5.41
CA LEU A 325 4.43 10.69 -4.72
C LEU A 325 3.95 12.09 -4.32
N ARG A 326 2.76 12.52 -4.77
CA ARG A 326 2.30 13.92 -4.63
C ARG A 326 2.31 14.41 -3.18
N HIS A 327 1.87 13.54 -2.27
CA HIS A 327 1.75 13.82 -0.84
C HIS A 327 2.50 12.79 0.02
N ALA A 328 3.64 12.30 -0.48
CA ALA A 328 4.45 11.30 0.21
C ALA A 328 5.94 11.64 0.07
N GLY A 329 6.72 11.43 1.12
CA GLY A 329 8.18 11.55 1.05
C GLY A 329 8.88 10.24 0.69
N ALA A 330 8.12 9.16 0.54
CA ALA A 330 8.61 7.90 0.00
C ALA A 330 7.48 7.10 -0.67
N VAL A 331 7.86 6.18 -1.55
CA VAL A 331 6.95 5.19 -2.13
C VAL A 331 7.59 3.80 -2.07
N ARG A 332 6.84 2.84 -1.53
CA ARG A 332 7.07 1.41 -1.73
C ARG A 332 6.40 1.00 -3.03
N ILE A 333 7.15 0.39 -3.94
CA ILE A 333 6.62 -0.19 -5.18
C ILE A 333 6.54 -1.70 -4.96
N ASP A 334 5.30 -2.19 -4.89
CA ASP A 334 5.02 -3.61 -4.77
C ASP A 334 5.44 -4.34 -6.04
N HIS A 335 6.07 -5.51 -5.88
CA HIS A 335 6.62 -6.30 -6.97
C HIS A 335 7.41 -5.46 -7.99
N ILE A 336 8.45 -4.76 -7.55
CA ILE A 336 9.22 -3.84 -8.43
C ILE A 336 9.81 -4.56 -9.65
N ILE A 337 9.97 -5.89 -9.53
CA ILE A 337 10.37 -6.79 -10.61
C ILE A 337 9.44 -6.70 -11.83
N GLY A 338 8.16 -6.37 -11.62
CA GLY A 338 7.16 -6.10 -12.66
C GLY A 338 7.55 -4.97 -13.62
N LEU A 339 8.49 -4.10 -13.25
CA LEU A 339 9.04 -3.05 -14.13
C LEU A 339 10.13 -3.58 -15.07
N PHE A 340 10.58 -4.82 -14.89
CA PHE A 340 11.56 -5.52 -15.72
C PHE A 340 10.88 -6.62 -16.54
N ARG A 341 10.07 -7.43 -15.87
CA ARG A 341 9.29 -8.51 -16.48
C ARG A 341 8.10 -8.86 -15.60
N LEU A 342 7.01 -9.29 -16.20
CA LEU A 342 5.82 -9.74 -15.47
C LEU A 342 5.35 -11.08 -16.02
N TRP A 343 4.90 -11.97 -15.13
CA TRP A 343 4.37 -13.26 -15.53
C TRP A 343 2.94 -13.08 -16.02
N TRP A 344 2.72 -13.31 -17.31
CA TRP A 344 1.43 -13.19 -17.98
C TRP A 344 0.78 -14.56 -18.11
N ILE A 345 -0.46 -14.66 -17.71
CA ILE A 345 -1.28 -15.87 -17.74
C ILE A 345 -2.42 -15.61 -18.74
N PRO A 346 -2.60 -16.43 -19.79
CA PRO A 346 -3.76 -16.31 -20.67
C PRO A 346 -5.07 -16.55 -19.92
N ASP A 347 -6.13 -15.81 -20.26
CA ASP A 347 -7.44 -15.98 -19.63
C ASP A 347 -7.91 -17.45 -19.68
N GLY A 348 -8.29 -17.98 -18.51
CA GLY A 348 -8.75 -19.37 -18.36
C GLY A 348 -7.64 -20.42 -18.27
N ALA A 349 -6.37 -20.03 -18.37
CA ALA A 349 -5.23 -20.91 -18.10
C ALA A 349 -4.82 -20.86 -16.61
N PRO A 350 -4.27 -21.95 -16.04
CA PRO A 350 -3.70 -21.92 -14.70
C PRO A 350 -2.37 -21.13 -14.66
N PRO A 351 -1.93 -20.63 -13.49
CA PRO A 351 -0.67 -19.89 -13.35
C PRO A 351 0.57 -20.65 -13.86
N THR A 352 0.52 -21.98 -13.84
CA THR A 352 1.57 -22.87 -14.37
C THR A 352 1.78 -22.77 -15.88
N GLN A 353 0.85 -22.15 -16.61
CA GLN A 353 0.89 -22.00 -18.07
C GLN A 353 1.17 -20.55 -18.51
N GLY A 354 1.60 -19.67 -17.60
CA GLY A 354 2.03 -18.33 -17.96
C GLY A 354 3.42 -18.26 -18.59
N THR A 355 3.86 -17.04 -18.89
CA THR A 355 5.22 -16.76 -19.36
C THR A 355 5.66 -15.34 -18.97
N TYR A 356 6.97 -15.10 -18.89
CA TYR A 356 7.48 -13.75 -18.65
C TYR A 356 7.41 -12.87 -19.90
N VAL A 357 6.77 -11.72 -19.79
CA VAL A 357 6.83 -10.63 -20.77
C VAL A 357 7.74 -9.53 -20.24
N ARG A 358 8.69 -9.08 -21.06
CA ARG A 358 9.69 -8.07 -20.69
C ARG A 358 9.15 -6.65 -20.85
N TYR A 359 9.59 -5.77 -19.96
CA TYR A 359 9.38 -4.34 -20.00
C TYR A 359 10.70 -3.60 -20.24
N ASP A 360 10.60 -2.38 -20.77
CA ASP A 360 11.73 -1.46 -20.84
C ASP A 360 12.00 -0.88 -19.44
N HIS A 361 12.80 -1.62 -18.67
CA HIS A 361 13.16 -1.23 -17.32
C HIS A 361 13.99 0.07 -17.27
N ASP A 362 14.77 0.38 -18.31
CA ASP A 362 15.52 1.64 -18.37
C ASP A 362 14.57 2.83 -18.40
N ALA A 363 13.53 2.75 -19.24
CA ALA A 363 12.47 3.76 -19.27
C ALA A 363 11.65 3.79 -17.97
N MET A 364 11.20 2.64 -17.48
CA MET A 364 10.27 2.57 -16.34
C MET A 364 10.96 2.93 -15.01
N ILE A 365 12.12 2.34 -14.69
CA ILE A 365 12.89 2.72 -13.50
C ILE A 365 13.40 4.15 -13.62
N GLY A 366 13.81 4.57 -14.82
CA GLY A 366 14.21 5.95 -15.06
C GLY A 366 13.10 6.96 -14.77
N ILE A 367 11.85 6.67 -15.18
CA ILE A 367 10.68 7.50 -14.86
C ILE A 367 10.39 7.50 -13.36
N VAL A 368 10.48 6.36 -12.69
CA VAL A 368 10.34 6.26 -11.23
C VAL A 368 11.36 7.17 -10.54
N ALA A 369 12.64 7.06 -10.92
CA ALA A 369 13.70 7.86 -10.37
C ALA A 369 13.51 9.36 -10.66
N LEU A 370 13.07 9.72 -11.86
CA LEU A 370 12.80 11.12 -12.25
C LEU A 370 11.70 11.75 -11.39
N GLU A 371 10.57 11.07 -11.23
CA GLU A 371 9.45 11.62 -10.47
C GLU A 371 9.73 11.61 -8.95
N ALA A 372 10.44 10.59 -8.45
CA ALA A 372 10.94 10.57 -7.07
C ALA A 372 11.92 11.72 -6.79
N HIS A 373 12.86 11.98 -7.71
CA HIS A 373 13.79 13.10 -7.60
C HIS A 373 13.05 14.45 -7.54
N ARG A 374 12.03 14.65 -8.39
CA ARG A 374 11.21 15.87 -8.36
C ARG A 374 10.41 16.03 -7.07
N ALA A 375 9.96 14.94 -6.48
CA ALA A 375 9.26 14.94 -5.19
C ALA A 375 10.22 15.07 -3.99
N GLY A 376 11.53 14.90 -4.19
CA GLY A 376 12.49 14.75 -3.10
C GLY A 376 12.20 13.52 -2.24
N ALA A 377 11.75 12.43 -2.88
CA ALA A 377 11.23 11.24 -2.23
C ALA A 377 12.16 10.03 -2.38
N VAL A 378 12.02 9.10 -1.45
CA VAL A 378 12.71 7.79 -1.48
C VAL A 378 11.86 6.76 -2.21
N VAL A 379 12.49 5.85 -2.94
CA VAL A 379 11.84 4.69 -3.55
C VAL A 379 12.36 3.42 -2.91
N VAL A 380 11.42 2.61 -2.41
CA VAL A 380 11.66 1.24 -1.93
C VAL A 380 11.01 0.29 -2.92
N GLY A 381 11.80 -0.55 -3.58
CA GLY A 381 11.30 -1.64 -4.41
C GLY A 381 11.18 -2.92 -3.61
N GLU A 382 9.98 -3.50 -3.55
CA GLU A 382 9.83 -4.85 -3.03
C GLU A 382 10.45 -5.84 -4.03
N ASP A 383 11.55 -6.46 -3.60
CA ASP A 383 12.41 -7.33 -4.41
C ASP A 383 12.54 -8.75 -3.81
N LEU A 384 11.42 -9.30 -3.37
CA LEU A 384 11.28 -10.67 -2.84
C LEU A 384 10.87 -11.66 -3.94
N GLY A 385 10.92 -12.95 -3.61
CA GLY A 385 10.58 -14.02 -4.53
C GLY A 385 11.64 -14.28 -5.60
N THR A 386 11.20 -14.58 -6.83
CA THR A 386 12.09 -15.01 -7.93
C THR A 386 12.70 -13.81 -8.67
N VAL A 387 13.80 -13.29 -8.12
CA VAL A 387 14.52 -12.12 -8.64
C VAL A 387 15.78 -12.55 -9.41
N GLU A 388 15.97 -12.02 -10.63
CA GLU A 388 17.23 -12.24 -11.36
C GLU A 388 18.38 -11.46 -10.68
N PRO A 389 19.57 -12.05 -10.52
CA PRO A 389 20.66 -11.43 -9.74
C PRO A 389 20.98 -9.99 -10.14
N TRP A 390 21.03 -9.70 -11.45
CA TRP A 390 21.36 -8.38 -11.99
C TRP A 390 20.32 -7.30 -11.66
N VAL A 391 19.07 -7.66 -11.35
CA VAL A 391 18.00 -6.70 -11.05
C VAL A 391 18.29 -5.96 -9.75
N ARG A 392 18.79 -6.67 -8.72
CA ARG A 392 19.17 -6.05 -7.45
C ARG A 392 20.34 -5.09 -7.63
N ASP A 393 21.33 -5.49 -8.42
CA ASP A 393 22.47 -4.63 -8.76
C ASP A 393 22.02 -3.38 -9.54
N TYR A 394 21.11 -3.54 -10.50
CA TYR A 394 20.55 -2.43 -11.27
C TYR A 394 19.80 -1.44 -10.37
N LEU A 395 18.91 -1.92 -9.49
CA LEU A 395 18.17 -1.07 -8.55
C LEU A 395 19.12 -0.29 -7.64
N LEU A 396 20.17 -0.95 -7.11
CA LEU A 396 21.20 -0.32 -6.31
C LEU A 396 21.94 0.77 -7.10
N LEU A 397 22.35 0.48 -8.33
CA LEU A 397 23.04 1.44 -9.21
C LEU A 397 22.18 2.66 -9.55
N ARG A 398 20.85 2.50 -9.61
CA ARG A 398 19.91 3.62 -9.77
C ARG A 398 19.55 4.32 -8.45
N GLY A 399 20.05 3.83 -7.31
CA GLY A 399 19.82 4.42 -5.99
C GLY A 399 18.41 4.17 -5.42
N LEU A 400 17.80 3.03 -5.76
CA LEU A 400 16.53 2.56 -5.20
C LEU A 400 16.79 1.54 -4.09
N LEU A 401 16.05 1.61 -2.98
CA LEU A 401 16.21 0.67 -1.87
C LEU A 401 15.53 -0.66 -2.19
N GLY A 402 16.12 -1.77 -1.77
CA GLY A 402 15.44 -3.08 -1.72
C GLY A 402 14.63 -3.28 -0.45
N THR A 403 14.14 -4.50 -0.25
CA THR A 403 13.44 -4.96 0.96
C THR A 403 14.10 -6.21 1.57
N SER A 404 14.29 -6.22 2.89
CA SER A 404 14.86 -7.37 3.62
C SER A 404 13.96 -7.71 4.80
N ILE A 405 13.44 -8.93 4.79
CA ILE A 405 12.50 -9.42 5.82
C ILE A 405 13.23 -10.45 6.65
N LEU A 406 13.27 -10.25 7.97
CA LEU A 406 14.06 -11.07 8.90
C LEU A 406 13.89 -12.57 8.68
N TRP A 407 12.65 -13.05 8.52
CA TRP A 407 12.39 -14.48 8.34
C TRP A 407 13.01 -15.09 7.08
N PHE A 408 13.33 -14.27 6.07
CA PHE A 408 13.92 -14.70 4.80
C PHE A 408 15.43 -14.44 4.71
N GLU A 409 16.02 -13.70 5.65
CA GLU A 409 17.44 -13.40 5.68
C GLU A 409 18.23 -14.56 6.30
N GLN A 410 18.56 -15.54 5.46
CA GLN A 410 19.31 -16.74 5.85
C GLN A 410 20.62 -16.85 5.07
N ASP A 411 21.69 -17.23 5.77
CA ASP A 411 22.96 -17.63 5.20
C ASP A 411 22.90 -19.07 4.68
N ARG A 412 22.63 -19.22 3.38
CA ARG A 412 22.51 -20.53 2.72
C ARG A 412 23.88 -21.16 2.42
N ASP A 413 24.99 -20.46 2.63
CA ASP A 413 26.35 -21.00 2.47
C ASP A 413 26.67 -22.05 3.56
N CYS A 414 25.98 -21.98 4.70
CA CYS A 414 26.16 -22.89 5.84
C CYS A 414 25.34 -24.20 5.73
N GLY A 415 24.63 -24.42 4.62
CA GLY A 415 23.86 -25.63 4.35
C GLY A 415 22.41 -25.37 3.92
N PRO A 416 21.66 -26.41 3.51
CA PRO A 416 20.32 -26.27 2.93
C PRO A 416 19.26 -25.73 3.90
N ALA A 417 19.45 -25.90 5.21
CA ALA A 417 18.57 -25.32 6.23
C ALA A 417 18.84 -23.81 6.47
N GLY A 418 20.00 -23.30 6.04
CA GLY A 418 20.45 -21.95 6.34
C GLY A 418 20.67 -21.68 7.84
N THR A 419 21.31 -20.56 8.15
CA THR A 419 21.31 -19.98 9.50
C THR A 419 20.91 -18.52 9.41
N PRO A 420 20.35 -17.88 10.46
CA PRO A 420 20.10 -16.44 10.45
C PRO A 420 21.30 -15.65 9.93
N LEU A 421 21.07 -14.78 8.93
CA LEU A 421 22.13 -13.98 8.33
C LEU A 421 22.65 -12.96 9.36
N PRO A 422 23.96 -12.92 9.67
CA PRO A 422 24.52 -11.94 10.59
C PRO A 422 24.17 -10.50 10.21
N ALA A 423 23.76 -9.68 11.19
CA ALA A 423 23.22 -8.34 10.96
C ALA A 423 24.12 -7.45 10.10
N GLU A 424 25.44 -7.55 10.24
CA GLU A 424 26.45 -6.81 9.48
C GLU A 424 26.50 -7.18 7.99
N ARG A 425 25.98 -8.36 7.60
CA ARG A 425 25.89 -8.82 6.21
C ARG A 425 24.58 -8.43 5.52
N TRP A 426 23.65 -7.82 6.24
CA TRP A 426 22.40 -7.34 5.64
C TRP A 426 22.68 -6.18 4.68
N ARG A 427 21.79 -5.98 3.72
CA ARG A 427 21.94 -4.93 2.70
C ARG A 427 21.79 -3.55 3.32
N GLU A 428 22.77 -2.68 3.10
CA GLU A 428 22.71 -1.30 3.58
C GLU A 428 21.56 -0.51 2.90
N TYR A 429 21.49 -0.53 1.57
CA TYR A 429 20.52 0.25 0.80
C TYR A 429 19.14 -0.44 0.73
N CYS A 430 18.51 -0.59 1.90
CA CYS A 430 17.35 -1.44 2.09
C CYS A 430 16.37 -0.86 3.11
N LEU A 431 15.08 -1.15 2.91
CA LEU A 431 14.06 -1.16 3.96
C LEU A 431 14.05 -2.55 4.62
N SER A 432 14.36 -2.61 5.91
CA SER A 432 14.35 -3.87 6.65
C SER A 432 13.23 -3.92 7.68
N SER A 433 12.57 -5.07 7.80
CA SER A 433 11.55 -5.32 8.81
C SER A 433 11.64 -6.73 9.36
N VAL A 434 11.00 -6.97 10.52
CA VAL A 434 10.86 -8.32 11.06
C VAL A 434 9.82 -9.11 10.27
N THR A 435 8.66 -8.49 10.02
CA THR A 435 7.53 -9.11 9.33
C THR A 435 6.95 -8.17 8.25
N THR A 436 5.95 -8.65 7.51
CA THR A 436 5.16 -7.87 6.56
C THR A 436 3.66 -8.06 6.85
N HIS A 437 2.80 -7.47 6.04
CA HIS A 437 1.35 -7.66 6.15
C HIS A 437 0.88 -9.01 5.57
N ASP A 438 1.73 -9.71 4.82
CA ASP A 438 1.48 -11.04 4.22
C ASP A 438 1.95 -12.20 5.10
N LEU A 439 2.62 -11.88 6.21
CA LEU A 439 3.03 -12.84 7.23
C LEU A 439 2.22 -12.59 8.49
N PRO A 440 2.02 -13.61 9.34
CA PRO A 440 1.50 -13.37 10.67
C PRO A 440 2.36 -12.33 11.41
N PRO A 441 1.76 -11.51 12.30
CA PRO A 441 2.54 -10.75 13.27
C PRO A 441 3.54 -11.65 14.00
N THR A 442 4.65 -11.09 14.44
CA THR A 442 5.78 -11.82 15.02
C THR A 442 5.35 -12.69 16.20
N ALA A 443 4.43 -12.23 17.05
CA ALA A 443 3.86 -13.04 18.13
C ALA A 443 3.16 -14.32 17.61
N GLY A 444 2.43 -14.21 16.50
CA GLY A 444 1.80 -15.35 15.83
C GLY A 444 2.83 -16.26 15.15
N TYR A 445 3.83 -15.67 14.50
CA TYR A 445 4.91 -16.41 13.86
C TYR A 445 5.70 -17.27 14.86
N LEU A 446 6.06 -16.68 16.01
CA LEU A 446 6.75 -17.38 17.10
C LEU A 446 5.90 -18.52 17.67
N ALA A 447 4.58 -18.34 17.72
CA ALA A 447 3.64 -19.36 18.16
C ALA A 447 3.44 -20.49 17.13
N GLY A 448 3.83 -20.31 15.87
CA GLY A 448 3.63 -21.28 14.78
C GLY A 448 2.32 -21.12 14.01
N ASP A 449 1.69 -19.94 14.06
CA ASP A 449 0.40 -19.69 13.39
C ASP A 449 0.50 -19.70 11.87
N GLN A 450 1.65 -19.36 11.30
CA GLN A 450 1.92 -19.47 9.86
C GLN A 450 1.73 -20.90 9.35
N VAL A 451 2.01 -21.92 10.16
CA VAL A 451 1.81 -23.32 9.75
C VAL A 451 0.37 -23.74 10.01
N ARG A 452 -0.16 -23.48 11.22
CA ARG A 452 -1.53 -23.88 11.60
C ARG A 452 -2.60 -23.22 10.75
N LEU A 453 -2.42 -21.96 10.38
CA LEU A 453 -3.36 -21.25 9.52
C LEU A 453 -3.35 -21.86 8.11
N ARG A 454 -2.18 -22.05 7.50
CA ARG A 454 -2.04 -22.70 6.19
C ARG A 454 -2.60 -24.12 6.20
N GLU A 455 -2.38 -24.89 7.27
CA GLU A 455 -2.97 -26.22 7.46
C GLU A 455 -4.49 -26.15 7.47
N SER A 456 -5.08 -25.27 8.29
CA SER A 456 -6.54 -25.14 8.40
C SER A 456 -7.23 -24.74 7.10
N LEU A 457 -6.47 -24.12 6.19
CA LEU A 457 -6.91 -23.66 4.87
C LEU A 457 -6.55 -24.64 3.75
N GLY A 458 -5.90 -25.76 4.06
CA GLY A 458 -5.51 -26.78 3.07
C GLY A 458 -4.40 -26.32 2.10
N LEU A 459 -3.55 -25.38 2.53
CA LEU A 459 -2.50 -24.77 1.70
C LEU A 459 -1.13 -25.45 1.84
N LEU A 460 -1.00 -26.44 2.73
CA LEU A 460 0.23 -27.19 2.90
C LEU A 460 0.31 -28.35 1.90
N THR A 461 1.44 -28.48 1.23
CA THR A 461 1.73 -29.61 0.34
C THR A 461 2.59 -30.68 1.01
N ASN A 462 3.33 -30.30 2.05
CA ASN A 462 4.05 -31.21 2.94
C ASN A 462 3.18 -31.59 4.15
N PRO A 463 3.48 -32.71 4.83
CA PRO A 463 2.85 -33.06 6.10
C PRO A 463 3.01 -31.94 7.14
N VAL A 464 1.94 -31.62 7.85
CA VAL A 464 1.93 -30.54 8.86
C VAL A 464 3.03 -30.73 9.91
N GLU A 465 3.31 -31.96 10.32
CA GLU A 465 4.33 -32.25 11.33
C GLU A 465 5.72 -31.83 10.85
N ALA A 466 6.01 -32.01 9.56
CA ALA A 466 7.28 -31.61 8.96
C ALA A 466 7.40 -30.08 8.87
N GLU A 467 6.31 -29.40 8.48
CA GLU A 467 6.25 -27.93 8.44
C GLU A 467 6.38 -27.31 9.83
N LEU A 468 5.71 -27.88 10.84
CA LEU A 468 5.84 -27.46 12.23
C LEU A 468 7.26 -27.67 12.76
N GLU A 469 7.92 -28.77 12.40
CA GLU A 469 9.29 -29.02 12.81
C GLU A 469 10.26 -28.06 12.14
N SER A 470 10.10 -27.78 10.83
CA SER A 470 10.87 -26.75 10.13
C SER A 470 10.70 -25.38 10.79
N ALA A 471 9.46 -24.98 11.08
CA ALA A 471 9.18 -23.70 11.75
C ALA A 471 9.78 -23.62 13.17
N ARG A 472 9.82 -24.74 13.91
CA ARG A 472 10.50 -24.80 15.21
C ARG A 472 12.01 -24.67 15.06
N ALA A 473 12.62 -25.31 14.06
CA ALA A 473 14.04 -25.22 13.77
C ALA A 473 14.44 -23.78 13.40
N ASP A 474 13.69 -23.13 12.51
CA ASP A 474 13.91 -21.73 12.12
C ASP A 474 13.83 -20.79 13.33
N ARG A 475 12.79 -20.96 14.17
CA ARG A 475 12.65 -20.18 15.39
C ARG A 475 13.82 -20.42 16.35
N ALA A 476 14.20 -21.67 16.57
CA ALA A 476 15.30 -22.03 17.46
C ALA A 476 16.63 -21.42 16.97
N ALA A 477 16.86 -21.41 15.66
CA ALA A 477 18.03 -20.79 15.06
C ALA A 477 18.06 -19.28 15.30
N TRP A 478 16.94 -18.58 15.13
CA TRP A 478 16.83 -17.16 15.48
C TRP A 478 17.02 -16.89 16.97
N MET A 479 16.43 -17.69 17.86
CA MET A 479 16.65 -17.54 19.30
C MET A 479 18.11 -17.78 19.69
N ALA A 480 18.77 -18.75 19.07
CA ALA A 480 20.20 -19.02 19.26
C ALA A 480 21.06 -17.85 18.78
N GLU A 481 20.74 -17.26 17.63
CA GLU A 481 21.43 -16.07 17.12
C GLU A 481 21.27 -14.88 18.07
N LEU A 482 20.05 -14.62 18.55
CA LEU A 482 19.77 -13.55 19.50
C LEU A 482 20.54 -13.72 20.82
N ARG A 483 20.68 -14.96 21.32
CA ARG A 483 21.54 -15.26 22.48
C ARG A 483 23.03 -15.06 22.16
N ARG A 484 23.49 -15.58 21.03
CA ARG A 484 24.89 -15.43 20.57
C ARG A 484 25.31 -13.96 20.51
N VAL A 485 24.43 -13.08 20.04
CA VAL A 485 24.71 -11.65 19.94
C VAL A 485 24.34 -10.85 21.20
N GLY A 486 23.94 -11.52 22.29
CA GLY A 486 23.66 -10.93 23.60
C GLY A 486 22.39 -10.08 23.65
N LEU A 487 21.40 -10.34 22.80
CA LEU A 487 20.09 -9.68 22.83
C LEU A 487 19.05 -10.43 23.66
N LEU A 488 19.29 -11.73 23.89
CA LEU A 488 18.56 -12.57 24.83
C LEU A 488 19.53 -13.17 25.84
N ALA A 489 19.05 -13.40 27.06
CA ALA A 489 19.84 -14.08 28.09
C ALA A 489 19.98 -15.59 27.79
N ASP A 490 21.08 -16.17 28.24
CA ASP A 490 21.24 -17.62 28.29
C ASP A 490 20.29 -18.22 29.34
N GLY A 491 19.60 -19.32 29.00
CA GLY A 491 18.70 -20.01 29.92
C GLY A 491 17.31 -20.24 29.34
N ALA A 492 16.28 -19.83 30.08
CA ALA A 492 14.88 -20.10 29.75
C ALA A 492 14.47 -19.55 28.37
N GLU A 493 13.42 -20.13 27.80
CA GLU A 493 12.82 -19.59 26.58
C GLU A 493 12.19 -18.23 26.88
N PRO A 494 12.48 -17.20 26.05
CA PRO A 494 11.91 -15.87 26.24
C PRO A 494 10.39 -15.91 26.07
N ASP A 495 9.70 -15.02 26.75
CA ASP A 495 8.30 -14.77 26.40
C ASP A 495 8.18 -14.09 25.02
N SER A 496 6.96 -14.02 24.49
CA SER A 496 6.73 -13.45 23.16
C SER A 496 7.11 -11.97 23.07
N GLU A 497 6.94 -11.18 24.14
CA GLU A 497 7.24 -9.74 24.13
C GLU A 497 8.76 -9.52 24.15
N GLU A 498 9.47 -10.30 24.97
CA GLU A 498 10.93 -10.30 25.04
C GLU A 498 11.56 -10.71 23.70
N ALA A 499 11.05 -11.77 23.07
CA ALA A 499 11.52 -12.24 21.78
C ALA A 499 11.28 -11.21 20.66
N VAL A 500 10.09 -10.60 20.60
CA VAL A 500 9.77 -9.52 19.64
C VAL A 500 10.74 -8.35 19.83
N LEU A 501 10.94 -7.89 21.06
CA LEU A 501 11.84 -6.78 21.36
C LEU A 501 13.29 -7.11 20.95
N ALA A 502 13.75 -8.33 21.21
CA ALA A 502 15.09 -8.78 20.81
C ALA A 502 15.26 -8.81 19.28
N LEU A 503 14.25 -9.26 18.53
CA LEU A 503 14.26 -9.23 17.05
C LEU A 503 14.36 -7.80 16.50
N TYR A 504 13.62 -6.84 17.07
CA TYR A 504 13.72 -5.44 16.65
C TYR A 504 15.04 -4.77 17.08
N ARG A 505 15.64 -5.17 18.20
CA ARG A 505 17.01 -4.76 18.55
C ARG A 505 18.03 -5.35 17.58
N TYR A 506 17.83 -6.59 17.11
CA TYR A 506 18.66 -7.21 16.08
C TYR A 506 18.56 -6.43 14.77
N LEU A 507 17.33 -6.12 14.34
CA LEU A 507 17.06 -5.27 13.18
C LEU A 507 17.80 -3.93 13.29
N GLY A 508 17.85 -3.35 14.49
CA GLY A 508 18.62 -2.14 14.79
C GLY A 508 20.13 -2.25 14.53
N ARG A 509 20.73 -3.45 14.60
CA ARG A 509 22.16 -3.69 14.35
C ARG A 509 22.52 -3.82 12.87
N THR A 510 21.53 -3.97 11.99
CA THR A 510 21.75 -4.03 10.54
C THR A 510 22.24 -2.68 10.00
N PRO A 511 22.98 -2.63 8.88
CA PRO A 511 23.35 -1.37 8.23
C PRO A 511 22.19 -0.71 7.46
N SER A 512 21.00 -1.32 7.44
CA SER A 512 19.86 -0.89 6.63
C SER A 512 19.49 0.58 6.86
N ARG A 513 19.29 1.30 5.76
CA ARG A 513 18.94 2.73 5.75
C ARG A 513 17.56 3.01 6.33
N LEU A 514 16.59 2.13 6.11
CA LEU A 514 15.24 2.26 6.67
C LEU A 514 14.87 1.03 7.50
N LEU A 515 14.31 1.24 8.70
CA LEU A 515 13.80 0.17 9.57
C LEU A 515 12.29 0.30 9.76
N ALA A 516 11.52 -0.72 9.37
CA ALA A 516 10.07 -0.75 9.54
C ALA A 516 9.67 -1.58 10.77
N VAL A 517 8.88 -0.95 11.64
CA VAL A 517 8.19 -1.58 12.77
C VAL A 517 6.75 -1.86 12.40
N ALA A 518 6.35 -3.13 12.35
CA ALA A 518 4.95 -3.49 12.14
C ALA A 518 4.13 -3.03 13.34
N LEU A 519 3.03 -2.29 13.10
CA LEU A 519 2.20 -1.80 14.20
C LEU A 519 1.58 -2.95 15.02
N THR A 520 1.27 -4.07 14.37
CA THR A 520 0.79 -5.29 15.04
C THR A 520 1.81 -5.80 16.06
N ASP A 521 3.10 -5.84 15.71
CA ASP A 521 4.16 -6.21 16.67
C ASP A 521 4.31 -5.19 17.79
N ALA A 522 4.17 -3.89 17.48
CA ALA A 522 4.28 -2.82 18.46
C ALA A 522 3.21 -2.93 19.56
N VAL A 523 2.01 -3.41 19.23
CA VAL A 523 0.91 -3.55 20.20
C VAL A 523 0.72 -4.98 20.71
N GLY A 524 1.43 -5.96 20.14
CA GLY A 524 1.32 -7.38 20.50
C GLY A 524 0.14 -8.09 19.84
N ASP A 525 -0.39 -7.56 18.74
CA ASP A 525 -1.42 -8.23 17.94
C ASP A 525 -0.86 -9.53 17.37
N ARG A 526 -1.67 -10.58 17.35
CA ARG A 526 -1.31 -11.91 16.85
C ARG A 526 -2.03 -12.26 15.54
N ARG A 527 -3.07 -11.50 15.17
CA ARG A 527 -3.96 -11.87 14.08
C ARG A 527 -3.35 -11.51 12.73
N THR A 528 -3.28 -12.49 11.83
CA THR A 528 -2.78 -12.33 10.47
C THR A 528 -3.66 -11.38 9.68
N GLN A 529 -3.09 -10.39 8.99
CA GLN A 529 -3.89 -9.47 8.19
C GLN A 529 -4.26 -10.06 6.83
N ASN A 530 -3.31 -10.74 6.19
CA ASN A 530 -3.50 -11.41 4.90
C ASN A 530 -2.80 -12.77 4.91
N GLN A 531 -3.47 -13.79 4.38
CA GLN A 531 -2.91 -15.08 4.06
C GLN A 531 -2.85 -15.21 2.53
N PRO A 532 -1.67 -15.01 1.92
CA PRO A 532 -1.48 -15.19 0.49
C PRO A 532 -1.99 -16.56 0.01
N GLY A 533 -2.53 -16.58 -1.22
CA GLY A 533 -3.15 -17.78 -1.81
C GLY A 533 -4.60 -18.03 -1.37
N THR A 534 -5.23 -17.08 -0.68
CA THR A 534 -6.66 -17.16 -0.30
C THR A 534 -7.43 -15.93 -0.75
N THR A 535 -8.74 -16.09 -0.93
CA THR A 535 -9.68 -15.00 -1.22
C THR A 535 -10.58 -14.77 -0.03
N ASP A 536 -11.62 -15.61 0.14
CA ASP A 536 -12.63 -15.51 1.20
C ASP A 536 -12.54 -16.66 2.22
N GLU A 537 -11.60 -17.60 2.05
CA GLU A 537 -11.33 -18.67 3.01
C GLU A 537 -10.79 -18.12 4.35
N TYR A 538 -10.14 -16.95 4.31
CA TYR A 538 -9.70 -16.16 5.46
C TYR A 538 -10.23 -14.72 5.33
N PRO A 539 -10.52 -13.99 6.42
CA PRO A 539 -10.98 -12.59 6.36
C PRO A 539 -9.83 -11.62 6.01
N ASN A 540 -9.15 -11.85 4.88
CA ASN A 540 -8.04 -11.05 4.39
C ASN A 540 -8.42 -9.57 4.35
N TRP A 541 -7.55 -8.73 4.90
CA TRP A 541 -7.70 -7.28 4.97
C TRP A 541 -8.93 -6.80 5.76
N ARG A 542 -9.65 -7.71 6.45
CA ARG A 542 -10.83 -7.40 7.26
C ARG A 542 -10.54 -7.57 8.76
N VAL A 543 -9.27 -7.69 9.16
CA VAL A 543 -8.89 -7.90 10.57
C VAL A 543 -8.59 -6.55 11.24
N PRO A 544 -9.37 -6.14 12.27
CA PRO A 544 -9.11 -4.92 13.02
C PRO A 544 -7.89 -5.07 13.94
N LEU A 545 -7.25 -3.95 14.32
CA LEU A 545 -6.12 -3.99 15.25
C LEU A 545 -6.57 -4.40 16.65
N THR A 546 -5.87 -5.36 17.25
CA THR A 546 -6.12 -5.86 18.61
C THR A 546 -4.87 -5.87 19.47
N GLY A 547 -5.07 -5.90 20.79
CA GLY A 547 -4.01 -6.19 21.74
C GLY A 547 -3.70 -7.70 21.81
N PRO A 548 -2.75 -8.10 22.67
CA PRO A 548 -2.36 -9.51 22.83
C PRO A 548 -3.47 -10.40 23.43
N ASP A 549 -4.48 -9.80 24.05
CA ASP A 549 -5.68 -10.46 24.57
C ASP A 549 -6.81 -10.56 23.52
N GLY A 550 -6.57 -10.11 22.29
CA GLY A 550 -7.56 -10.06 21.22
C GLY A 550 -8.61 -8.96 21.39
N GLN A 551 -8.48 -8.07 22.36
CA GLN A 551 -9.41 -6.94 22.51
C GLN A 551 -9.08 -5.83 21.50
N PRO A 552 -10.10 -5.19 20.89
CA PRO A 552 -9.86 -4.10 19.94
C PRO A 552 -9.01 -2.99 20.55
N MET A 553 -8.01 -2.53 19.80
CA MET A 553 -7.20 -1.38 20.17
C MET A 553 -7.52 -0.19 19.30
N LEU A 554 -7.93 0.91 19.94
CA LEU A 554 -8.12 2.17 19.24
C LEU A 554 -6.81 2.96 19.18
N LEU A 555 -6.72 3.88 18.23
CA LEU A 555 -5.56 4.73 17.99
C LEU A 555 -5.09 5.43 19.28
N GLU A 556 -6.02 5.95 20.07
CA GLU A 556 -5.68 6.63 21.32
C GLU A 556 -5.09 5.69 22.38
N ASP A 557 -5.42 4.40 22.35
CA ASP A 557 -4.89 3.41 23.29
C ASP A 557 -3.42 3.11 22.94
N ILE A 558 -3.08 3.09 21.64
CA ILE A 558 -1.70 2.95 21.12
C ILE A 558 -0.79 4.05 21.69
N PHE A 559 -1.29 5.29 21.80
CA PHE A 559 -0.49 6.43 22.26
C PHE A 559 0.05 6.27 23.69
N THR A 560 -0.60 5.42 24.48
CA THR A 560 -0.24 5.14 25.87
C THR A 560 0.22 3.70 26.10
N ASP A 561 0.31 2.88 25.04
CA ASP A 561 0.68 1.47 25.16
C ASP A 561 2.19 1.32 25.43
N ARG A 562 2.51 0.60 26.51
CA ARG A 562 3.90 0.38 26.95
C ARG A 562 4.72 -0.39 25.92
N ARG A 563 4.15 -1.40 25.24
CA ARG A 563 4.85 -2.22 24.25
C ARG A 563 5.21 -1.37 23.05
N ALA A 564 4.26 -0.55 22.59
CA ALA A 564 4.46 0.33 21.44
C ALA A 564 5.59 1.33 21.71
N ALA A 565 5.59 1.97 22.89
CA ALA A 565 6.68 2.85 23.31
C ALA A 565 8.02 2.11 23.45
N THR A 566 8.03 0.90 24.03
CA THR A 566 9.25 0.11 24.22
C THR A 566 9.90 -0.27 22.89
N LEU A 567 9.10 -0.70 21.92
CA LEU A 567 9.58 -1.09 20.61
C LEU A 567 10.09 0.11 19.80
N ALA A 568 9.36 1.23 19.87
CA ALA A 568 9.75 2.48 19.26
C ALA A 568 11.10 3.01 19.80
N GLU A 569 11.30 2.99 21.13
CA GLU A 569 12.58 3.40 21.72
C GLU A 569 13.73 2.47 21.32
N ALA A 570 13.49 1.16 21.16
CA ALA A 570 14.52 0.22 20.73
C ALA A 570 15.07 0.56 19.34
N VAL A 571 14.20 0.84 18.37
CA VAL A 571 14.62 1.21 17.00
C VAL A 571 15.10 2.65 16.90
N ARG A 572 14.57 3.56 17.73
CA ARG A 572 15.06 4.94 17.83
C ARG A 572 16.51 4.98 18.34
N ALA A 573 16.84 4.22 19.39
CA ALA A 573 18.20 4.14 19.91
C ALA A 573 19.19 3.63 18.83
N ALA A 574 18.76 2.68 18.02
CA ALA A 574 19.56 2.12 16.93
C ALA A 574 19.78 3.09 15.75
N THR A 575 18.82 3.95 15.45
CA THR A 575 18.88 4.88 14.31
C THR A 575 19.46 6.24 14.64
N THR A 576 19.50 6.62 15.92
CA THR A 576 20.10 7.88 16.41
C THR A 576 21.58 7.73 16.76
N SER A 577 22.05 6.52 17.02
CA SER A 577 23.48 6.24 17.25
C SER A 577 24.26 6.42 15.93
N PRO A 578 25.42 7.11 15.92
CA PRO A 578 26.29 7.11 14.74
C PRO A 578 26.62 5.66 14.39
N MET A 579 26.60 5.31 13.10
CA MET A 579 27.18 4.04 12.67
C MET A 579 28.62 4.01 13.19
N SER A 580 28.92 3.07 14.09
CA SER A 580 30.29 2.81 14.44
C SER A 580 30.97 2.35 13.15
N CYS A 581 32.01 3.05 12.71
CA CYS A 581 32.89 2.53 11.67
C CYS A 581 33.46 1.21 12.20
N TRP A 582 32.92 0.09 11.71
CA TRP A 582 33.49 -1.24 11.89
C TRP A 582 34.24 -1.61 10.62
#